data_AF-A0A2H4DLC5-F1
#
_entry.id   AF-A0A2H4DLC5-F1
#
_cell.length_a   1.000
_cell.length_b   1.000
_cell.length_c   1.000
_cell.angle_alpha   90.00
_cell.angle_beta   90.00
_cell.angle_gamma   90.00
#
_symmetry.space_group_name_H-M   'P 1'
#
loop_
_entity.id
_entity.type
_entity.pdbx_description
1 polymer ?
#
loop_
_entity_poly.entity_id
_entity_poly.type
_entity_poly.pdbx_seq_one_letter_code
_entity_poly.pdbx_strand_id
1 'polypeptide(L)'
;MQHDPGMDDFADRDRDHRDRGDRDRENCNVREQDRFMPIANVIRIMRKVLPMHAKISDDGKETIQECVSEFISFVTSEANDRCQREQRKTITAEDILWAMSKLGFDDYIDPLTFYLHRYREVEGDHRGSVRGDSLPKKKMNLHGLRPMMVQPNMFGGLSYYKDESNAPFTHDSYTVHK
;
A
#
# COMPACT_ATOMS: atom_id res chain seq x y z
N MET A 1 -13.86 -81.41 8.88
CA MET A 1 -13.56 -79.96 8.90
C MET A 1 -14.84 -79.23 8.58
N GLN A 2 -15.33 -78.41 9.51
CA GLN A 2 -15.89 -77.07 9.28
C GLN A 2 -16.66 -76.68 10.55
N HIS A 3 -16.03 -75.77 11.30
CA HIS A 3 -16.62 -74.99 12.36
C HIS A 3 -17.00 -73.66 11.70
N ASP A 4 -18.25 -73.26 11.87
CA ASP A 4 -18.81 -72.01 11.37
C ASP A 4 -18.64 -70.91 12.44
N PRO A 5 -18.26 -69.68 12.07
CA PRO A 5 -18.62 -68.55 12.90
C PRO A 5 -19.12 -67.32 12.11
N GLY A 6 -20.18 -66.70 12.67
CA GLY A 6 -20.32 -65.24 12.74
C GLY A 6 -21.26 -64.62 11.71
N MET A 7 -22.43 -64.18 12.18
CA MET A 7 -23.48 -63.48 11.46
C MET A 7 -23.83 -62.25 12.31
N ASP A 8 -22.96 -61.26 12.30
CA ASP A 8 -23.10 -60.09 13.17
C ASP A 8 -22.47 -58.86 12.47
N ASP A 9 -23.24 -57.77 12.39
CA ASP A 9 -22.82 -56.40 12.04
C ASP A 9 -22.67 -55.98 10.56
N PHE A 10 -23.80 -55.92 9.85
CA PHE A 10 -23.99 -55.01 8.71
C PHE A 10 -25.11 -54.00 9.00
N ALA A 11 -24.82 -53.02 9.84
CA ALA A 11 -25.64 -51.81 9.94
C ALA A 11 -24.80 -50.62 10.40
N ASP A 12 -24.14 -49.94 9.47
CA ASP A 12 -24.14 -48.46 9.44
C ASP A 12 -23.46 -47.95 8.17
N ARG A 13 -24.25 -47.44 7.22
CA ARG A 13 -23.72 -46.62 6.13
C ARG A 13 -24.76 -45.63 5.62
N ASP A 14 -25.40 -44.91 6.54
CA ASP A 14 -26.23 -43.75 6.23
C ASP A 14 -25.91 -42.60 7.19
N ARG A 15 -24.89 -41.80 6.84
CA ARG A 15 -24.83 -40.36 7.08
C ARG A 15 -23.47 -39.80 6.70
N ASP A 16 -23.37 -39.25 5.49
CA ASP A 16 -22.45 -38.13 5.29
C ASP A 16 -22.93 -37.20 4.16
N HIS A 17 -24.01 -36.47 4.45
CA HIS A 17 -24.58 -35.46 3.55
C HIS A 17 -25.08 -34.22 4.29
N ARG A 18 -24.35 -33.78 5.34
CA ARG A 18 -24.70 -32.56 6.09
C ARG A 18 -23.49 -31.74 6.58
N ASP A 19 -22.39 -31.66 5.83
CA ASP A 19 -21.24 -30.80 6.23
C ASP A 19 -20.63 -29.97 5.07
N ARG A 20 -21.19 -30.01 3.86
CA ARG A 20 -20.71 -29.16 2.75
C ARG A 20 -21.26 -27.73 2.79
N GLY A 21 -22.37 -27.48 3.47
CA GLY A 21 -23.04 -26.17 3.44
C GLY A 21 -22.42 -25.09 4.34
N ASP A 22 -21.60 -25.48 5.33
CA ASP A 22 -21.06 -24.55 6.33
C ASP A 22 -19.65 -24.06 5.95
N ARG A 23 -18.81 -24.96 5.41
CA ARG A 23 -17.48 -24.62 4.87
C ARG A 23 -17.55 -23.65 3.69
N ASP A 24 -18.57 -23.76 2.83
CA ASP A 24 -18.74 -22.84 1.70
C ASP A 24 -19.17 -21.43 2.16
N ARG A 25 -19.91 -21.32 3.28
CA ARG A 25 -20.34 -20.04 3.86
C ARG A 25 -19.24 -19.33 4.64
N GLU A 26 -18.42 -20.08 5.37
CA GLU A 26 -17.28 -19.49 6.07
C GLU A 26 -16.18 -19.08 5.07
N ASN A 27 -15.92 -19.91 4.06
CA ASN A 27 -14.99 -19.60 2.98
C ASN A 27 -15.46 -18.41 2.14
N CYS A 28 -16.78 -18.24 1.91
CA CYS A 28 -17.25 -17.04 1.23
C CYS A 28 -17.00 -15.79 2.09
N ASN A 29 -17.34 -15.80 3.38
CA ASN A 29 -17.10 -14.67 4.29
C ASN A 29 -15.62 -14.24 4.35
N VAL A 30 -14.67 -15.19 4.39
CA VAL A 30 -13.23 -14.87 4.35
C VAL A 30 -12.86 -14.19 3.03
N ARG A 31 -13.38 -14.68 1.90
CA ARG A 31 -13.16 -14.07 0.58
C ARG A 31 -13.84 -12.71 0.44
N GLU A 32 -14.95 -12.47 1.16
CA GLU A 32 -15.58 -11.16 1.17
C GLU A 32 -14.74 -10.15 1.93
N GLN A 33 -14.14 -10.53 3.06
CA GLN A 33 -13.22 -9.68 3.81
C GLN A 33 -11.99 -9.28 2.99
N ASP A 34 -11.45 -10.19 2.15
CA ASP A 34 -10.35 -9.87 1.23
C ASP A 34 -10.72 -8.80 0.17
N ARG A 35 -12.01 -8.60 -0.12
CA ARG A 35 -12.47 -7.58 -1.08
C ARG A 35 -12.54 -6.18 -0.48
N PHE A 36 -12.57 -6.06 0.84
CA PHE A 36 -12.78 -4.80 1.54
C PHE A 36 -11.47 -4.27 2.14
N MET A 37 -11.23 -2.96 2.00
CA MET A 37 -10.13 -2.31 2.72
C MET A 37 -10.42 -2.31 4.23
N PRO A 38 -9.41 -2.48 5.11
CA PRO A 38 -9.62 -2.37 6.55
C PRO A 38 -10.35 -1.07 6.92
N ILE A 39 -11.39 -1.18 7.74
CA ILE A 39 -12.27 -0.05 8.08
C ILE A 39 -11.49 1.14 8.67
N ALA A 40 -10.42 0.87 9.41
CA ALA A 40 -9.53 1.91 9.96
C ALA A 40 -8.89 2.78 8.88
N ASN A 41 -8.53 2.21 7.73
CA ASN A 41 -7.98 2.97 6.61
C ASN A 41 -9.04 3.85 5.93
N VAL A 42 -10.26 3.33 5.79
CA VAL A 42 -11.41 4.09 5.28
C VAL A 42 -11.69 5.29 6.18
N ILE A 43 -11.84 5.06 7.48
CA ILE A 43 -12.09 6.11 8.48
C ILE A 43 -11.00 7.18 8.44
N ARG A 44 -9.72 6.78 8.35
CA ARG A 44 -8.58 7.71 8.29
C ARG A 44 -8.66 8.64 7.07
N ILE A 45 -9.14 8.16 5.93
CA ILE A 45 -9.30 8.97 4.71
C ILE A 45 -10.54 9.87 4.84
N MET A 46 -11.68 9.33 5.26
CA MET A 46 -12.90 10.12 5.48
C MET A 46 -12.65 11.32 6.42
N ARG A 47 -11.85 11.11 7.47
CA ARG A 47 -11.47 12.18 8.43
C ARG A 47 -10.72 13.35 7.80
N LYS A 48 -10.05 13.18 6.66
CA LYS A 48 -9.30 14.27 6.00
C LYS A 48 -10.20 15.36 5.43
N VAL A 49 -11.45 15.03 5.11
CA VAL A 49 -12.41 15.96 4.50
C VAL A 49 -13.49 16.42 5.48
N LEU A 50 -13.42 15.98 6.74
CA LEU A 50 -14.38 16.30 7.78
C LEU A 50 -13.76 17.18 8.87
N PRO A 51 -14.55 18.05 9.53
CA PRO A 51 -14.09 18.77 10.72
C PRO A 51 -13.63 17.82 11.83
N MET A 52 -12.68 18.29 12.67
CA MET A 52 -12.07 17.50 13.76
C MET A 52 -13.10 16.79 14.65
N HIS A 53 -14.21 17.44 14.97
CA HIS A 53 -15.22 16.93 15.91
C HIS A 53 -16.41 16.24 15.24
N ALA A 54 -16.40 16.08 13.91
CA ALA A 54 -17.48 15.39 13.21
C ALA A 54 -17.59 13.93 13.70
N LYS A 55 -18.80 13.37 13.70
CA LYS A 55 -19.02 11.94 13.96
C LYS A 55 -19.29 11.24 12.64
N ILE A 56 -18.77 10.02 12.48
CA ILE A 56 -19.06 9.14 11.34
C ILE A 56 -19.83 7.97 11.94
N SER A 57 -21.06 7.74 11.47
CA SER A 57 -21.88 6.60 11.87
C SER A 57 -21.25 5.28 11.43
N ASP A 58 -21.67 4.17 12.01
CA ASP A 58 -21.18 2.85 11.61
C ASP A 58 -21.62 2.51 10.18
N ASP A 59 -22.90 2.72 9.85
CA ASP A 59 -23.45 2.58 8.50
C ASP A 59 -22.67 3.42 7.47
N GLY A 60 -22.27 4.65 7.83
CA GLY A 60 -21.52 5.51 6.93
C GLY A 60 -20.11 5.00 6.63
N LYS A 61 -19.50 4.25 7.54
CA LYS A 61 -18.19 3.62 7.30
C LYS A 61 -18.36 2.41 6.38
N GLU A 62 -19.40 1.61 6.59
CA GLU A 62 -19.73 0.43 5.78
C GLU A 62 -20.09 0.82 4.35
N THR A 63 -20.98 1.80 4.17
CA THR A 63 -21.34 2.29 2.82
C THR A 63 -20.12 2.77 2.04
N ILE A 64 -19.23 3.56 2.65
CA ILE A 64 -18.03 4.02 1.94
C ILE A 64 -17.06 2.87 1.66
N GLN A 65 -16.94 1.89 2.56
CA GLN A 65 -16.13 0.70 2.33
C GLN A 65 -16.63 -0.08 1.11
N GLU A 66 -17.94 -0.29 0.99
CA GLU A 66 -18.57 -0.90 -0.18
C GLU A 66 -18.35 -0.08 -1.44
N CYS A 67 -18.59 1.24 -1.39
CA CYS A 67 -18.38 2.14 -2.53
C CYS A 67 -16.94 2.13 -3.03
N VAL A 68 -15.93 2.02 -2.14
CA VAL A 68 -14.53 1.96 -2.54
C VAL A 68 -14.23 0.67 -3.30
N SER A 69 -14.76 -0.46 -2.85
CA SER A 69 -14.59 -1.74 -3.55
C SER A 69 -15.30 -1.76 -4.91
N GLU A 70 -16.49 -1.16 -4.98
CA GLU A 70 -17.20 -0.96 -6.25
C GLU A 70 -16.43 -0.02 -7.18
N PHE A 71 -15.91 1.10 -6.67
CA PHE A 71 -15.11 2.04 -7.44
C PHE A 71 -13.87 1.38 -8.08
N ILE A 72 -13.14 0.57 -7.30
CA ILE A 72 -12.00 -0.19 -7.83
C ILE A 72 -12.47 -1.11 -8.96
N SER A 73 -13.56 -1.86 -8.74
CA SER A 73 -14.11 -2.78 -9.74
C SER A 73 -14.59 -2.04 -11.00
N PHE A 74 -15.19 -0.87 -10.84
CA PHE A 74 -15.73 -0.06 -11.93
C PHE A 74 -14.65 0.57 -12.79
N VAL A 75 -13.62 1.15 -12.19
CA VAL A 75 -12.49 1.73 -12.94
C VAL A 75 -11.67 0.63 -13.61
N THR A 76 -11.41 -0.46 -12.90
CA THR A 76 -10.58 -1.55 -13.44
C THR A 76 -11.28 -2.32 -14.55
N SER A 77 -12.61 -2.44 -14.54
CA SER A 77 -13.36 -3.05 -15.64
C SER A 77 -13.27 -2.21 -16.92
N GLU A 78 -13.45 -0.90 -16.83
CA GLU A 78 -13.32 0.01 -17.97
C GLU A 78 -11.90 0.04 -18.56
N ALA A 79 -10.89 0.06 -17.70
CA ALA A 79 -9.49 -0.04 -18.12
C ALA A 79 -9.19 -1.39 -18.78
N ASN A 80 -9.72 -2.49 -18.21
CA ASN A 80 -9.60 -3.82 -18.80
C ASN A 80 -10.25 -3.88 -20.19
N ASP A 81 -11.44 -3.31 -20.36
CA ASP A 81 -12.12 -3.28 -21.66
C ASP A 81 -11.29 -2.58 -22.73
N ARG A 82 -10.57 -1.50 -22.38
CA ARG A 82 -9.60 -0.88 -23.31
C ARG A 82 -8.42 -1.79 -23.59
N CYS A 83 -7.80 -2.34 -22.56
CA CYS A 83 -6.67 -3.24 -22.67
C CYS A 83 -6.98 -4.42 -23.61
N GLN A 84 -8.13 -5.06 -23.44
CA GLN A 84 -8.57 -6.19 -24.26
C GLN A 84 -8.90 -5.78 -25.70
N ARG A 85 -9.53 -4.62 -25.93
CA ARG A 85 -9.77 -4.08 -27.28
C ARG A 85 -8.46 -3.86 -28.05
N GLU A 86 -7.39 -3.52 -27.35
CA GLU A 86 -6.04 -3.38 -27.92
C GLU A 86 -5.25 -4.71 -27.95
N GLN A 87 -5.90 -5.85 -27.70
CA GLN A 87 -5.31 -7.20 -27.68
C GLN A 87 -4.16 -7.37 -26.69
N ARG A 88 -4.16 -6.58 -25.60
CA ARG A 88 -3.18 -6.67 -24.51
C ARG A 88 -3.75 -7.52 -23.37
N LYS A 89 -2.86 -8.25 -22.69
CA LYS A 89 -3.19 -9.08 -21.51
C LYS A 89 -2.90 -8.39 -20.17
N THR A 90 -2.23 -7.24 -20.22
CA THR A 90 -1.77 -6.51 -19.04
C THR A 90 -2.30 -5.09 -19.13
N ILE A 91 -3.12 -4.73 -18.14
CA ILE A 91 -3.62 -3.36 -17.96
C ILE A 91 -2.42 -2.48 -17.58
N THR A 92 -2.24 -1.37 -18.29
CA THR A 92 -1.17 -0.40 -18.02
C THR A 92 -1.73 0.82 -17.28
N ALA A 93 -0.84 1.69 -16.78
CA ALA A 93 -1.27 2.92 -16.12
C ALA A 93 -2.03 3.86 -17.08
N GLU A 94 -1.69 3.83 -18.36
CA GLU A 94 -2.37 4.58 -19.42
C GLU A 94 -3.82 4.15 -19.63
N ASP A 95 -4.13 2.86 -19.43
CA ASP A 95 -5.51 2.36 -19.47
C ASP A 95 -6.34 2.93 -18.32
N ILE A 96 -5.75 3.03 -17.12
CA ILE A 96 -6.39 3.60 -15.94
C ILE A 96 -6.66 5.09 -16.14
N LEU A 97 -5.66 5.86 -16.62
CA LEU A 97 -5.83 7.28 -16.92
C LEU A 97 -6.97 7.52 -17.92
N TRP A 98 -7.07 6.69 -18.96
CA TRP A 98 -8.17 6.78 -19.91
C TRP A 98 -9.52 6.40 -19.32
N ALA A 99 -9.59 5.34 -18.51
CA ALA A 99 -10.82 4.94 -17.84
C ALA A 99 -11.33 6.07 -16.93
N MET A 100 -10.44 6.75 -16.18
CA MET A 100 -10.81 7.89 -15.36
C MET A 100 -11.46 9.01 -16.18
N SER A 101 -10.88 9.38 -17.32
CA SER A 101 -11.46 10.43 -18.17
C SER A 101 -12.77 9.98 -18.83
N LYS A 102 -12.84 8.73 -19.33
CA LYS A 102 -14.08 8.17 -19.90
C LYS A 102 -15.24 8.16 -18.90
N LEU A 103 -14.94 7.89 -17.63
CA LEU A 103 -15.92 7.83 -16.55
C LEU A 103 -16.29 9.21 -15.97
N GLY A 104 -15.67 10.29 -16.46
CA GLY A 104 -15.93 11.66 -16.01
C GLY A 104 -15.19 12.06 -14.74
N PHE A 105 -14.11 11.36 -14.39
CA PHE A 105 -13.22 11.68 -13.27
C PHE A 105 -12.03 12.54 -13.71
N ASP A 106 -12.27 13.54 -14.56
CA ASP A 106 -11.21 14.33 -15.21
C ASP A 106 -10.33 15.10 -14.21
N ASP A 107 -10.88 15.51 -13.06
CA ASP A 107 -10.16 16.18 -11.96
C ASP A 107 -9.00 15.33 -11.39
N TYR A 108 -9.00 14.01 -11.63
CA TYR A 108 -7.94 13.11 -11.19
C TYR A 108 -6.83 12.89 -12.23
N ILE A 109 -7.01 13.31 -13.48
CA ILE A 109 -6.08 13.01 -14.57
C ILE A 109 -4.72 13.65 -14.35
N ASP A 110 -4.69 14.96 -14.09
CA ASP A 110 -3.43 15.69 -13.90
C ASP A 110 -2.65 15.19 -12.67
N PRO A 111 -3.27 15.03 -11.48
CA PRO A 111 -2.59 14.45 -10.32
C PRO A 111 -2.04 13.04 -10.56
N LEU A 112 -2.82 12.16 -11.21
CA LEU A 112 -2.39 10.78 -11.49
C LEU A 112 -1.26 10.74 -12.51
N THR A 113 -1.31 11.58 -13.54
CA THR A 113 -0.25 11.69 -14.56
C THR A 113 1.05 12.18 -13.94
N PHE A 114 0.98 13.20 -13.09
CA PHE A 114 2.15 13.69 -12.34
C PHE A 114 2.75 12.59 -11.46
N TYR A 115 1.91 11.87 -10.72
CA TYR A 115 2.35 10.76 -9.88
C TYR A 115 3.03 9.65 -10.70
N LEU A 116 2.45 9.26 -11.84
CA LEU A 116 3.00 8.23 -12.73
C LEU A 116 4.39 8.63 -13.25
N HIS A 117 4.57 9.89 -13.63
CA HIS A 117 5.87 10.40 -14.07
C HIS A 117 6.92 10.28 -12.96
N ARG A 118 6.61 10.77 -11.76
CA ARG A 118 7.50 10.70 -10.59
C ARG A 118 7.84 9.27 -10.20
N TYR A 119 6.88 8.36 -10.27
CA TYR A 119 7.09 6.94 -9.99
C TYR A 119 8.10 6.31 -10.97
N ARG A 120 7.99 6.62 -12.27
CA ARG A 120 8.91 6.12 -13.30
C ARG A 120 10.32 6.67 -13.15
N GLU A 121 10.49 7.92 -12.72
CA GLU A 121 11.82 8.47 -12.43
C GLU A 121 12.49 7.73 -11.26
N VAL A 122 11.76 7.50 -10.17
CA VAL A 122 12.30 6.82 -8.98
C VAL A 122 12.56 5.34 -9.22
N GLU A 123 11.64 4.62 -9.86
CA GLU A 123 11.84 3.19 -10.16
C GLU A 123 12.81 2.94 -11.32
N GLY A 124 12.89 3.88 -12.27
CA GLY A 124 13.85 3.85 -13.38
C GLY A 124 15.29 3.82 -12.86
N ASP A 125 15.59 4.61 -11.82
CA ASP A 125 16.89 4.59 -11.13
C ASP A 125 17.18 3.25 -10.44
N HIS A 126 16.16 2.61 -9.85
CA HIS A 126 16.32 1.32 -9.15
C HIS A 126 16.51 0.14 -10.12
N ARG A 127 15.93 0.20 -11.33
CA ARG A 127 16.14 -0.81 -12.38
C ARG A 127 17.40 -0.57 -13.21
N GLY A 128 17.94 0.65 -13.22
CA GLY A 128 19.21 1.00 -13.89
C GLY A 128 20.46 0.47 -13.18
N SER A 129 20.39 0.10 -11.90
CA SER A 129 21.58 -0.28 -11.12
C SER A 129 21.95 -1.78 -11.17
N VAL A 130 21.18 -2.64 -11.84
CA VAL A 130 21.42 -4.11 -11.84
C VAL A 130 21.93 -4.65 -13.20
N ARG A 131 22.09 -3.81 -14.21
CA ARG A 131 22.81 -4.19 -15.43
C ARG A 131 24.12 -3.42 -15.50
N GLY A 132 25.19 -4.11 -15.10
CA GLY A 132 26.52 -3.56 -15.09
C GLY A 132 26.91 -2.97 -16.44
N ASP A 133 27.36 -1.72 -16.40
CA ASP A 133 28.36 -1.23 -17.32
C ASP A 133 29.55 -0.73 -16.52
N SER A 134 30.71 -1.22 -16.92
CA SER A 134 32.00 -0.92 -16.31
C SER A 134 32.33 0.55 -16.51
N LEU A 135 32.28 1.33 -15.44
CA LEU A 135 32.79 2.70 -15.42
C LEU A 135 34.30 2.71 -15.75
N PRO A 136 34.78 3.55 -16.70
CA PRO A 136 36.20 3.66 -16.97
C PRO A 136 36.90 4.28 -15.76
N LYS A 137 37.89 3.55 -15.23
CA LYS A 137 38.77 3.97 -14.13
C LYS A 137 39.52 5.25 -14.51
N LYS A 138 39.07 6.40 -14.01
CA LYS A 138 39.92 7.60 -13.92
C LYS A 138 40.49 7.68 -12.50
N LYS A 139 41.74 7.24 -12.35
CA LYS A 139 42.53 7.39 -11.11
C LYS A 139 42.89 8.86 -10.92
N MET A 140 42.42 9.52 -9.86
CA MET A 140 43.08 10.71 -9.29
C MET A 140 42.85 10.80 -7.77
N ASN A 141 43.97 10.69 -7.02
CA ASN A 141 44.28 11.01 -5.62
C ASN A 141 43.45 10.46 -4.44
N LEU A 142 44.07 9.50 -3.75
CA LEU A 142 43.72 8.90 -2.46
C LEU A 142 44.40 9.67 -1.32
N HIS A 143 43.71 10.65 -0.73
CA HIS A 143 44.02 11.15 0.61
C HIS A 143 42.71 11.57 1.30
N GLY A 144 42.27 10.81 2.32
CA GLY A 144 41.37 11.38 3.35
C GLY A 144 40.15 10.59 3.82
N LEU A 145 39.78 9.45 3.22
CA LEU A 145 38.59 8.72 3.70
C LEU A 145 38.97 7.73 4.82
N ARG A 146 38.74 8.14 6.07
CA ARG A 146 38.61 7.18 7.19
C ARG A 146 37.20 6.58 7.15
N PRO A 147 37.04 5.25 7.30
CA PRO A 147 35.72 4.62 7.35
C PRO A 147 35.04 4.93 8.70
N MET A 148 33.81 5.44 8.68
CA MET A 148 32.97 5.48 9.89
C MET A 148 32.45 4.07 10.16
N MET A 149 32.92 3.47 11.26
CA MET A 149 32.42 2.22 11.80
C MET A 149 31.02 2.45 12.40
N VAL A 150 30.03 1.68 11.95
CA VAL A 150 28.73 1.55 12.64
C VAL A 150 28.96 0.62 13.83
N GLN A 151 28.89 1.15 15.05
CA GLN A 151 28.84 0.32 16.26
C GLN A 151 27.37 0.04 16.65
N PRO A 152 27.04 -1.21 17.01
CA PRO A 152 25.73 -1.55 17.52
C PRO A 152 25.61 -1.25 19.03
N ASN A 153 24.37 -0.95 19.43
CA ASN A 153 23.76 -0.96 20.76
C ASN A 153 23.78 0.28 21.67
N MET A 154 22.52 0.73 21.90
CA MET A 154 21.83 0.90 23.19
C MET A 154 22.16 2.10 24.10
N PHE A 155 21.07 2.73 24.55
CA PHE A 155 20.92 3.73 25.62
C PHE A 155 21.30 5.20 25.33
N GLY A 156 20.25 6.05 25.24
CA GLY A 156 20.16 7.30 26.00
C GLY A 156 20.76 8.58 25.42
N GLY A 157 19.89 9.47 24.94
CA GLY A 157 19.85 10.89 25.33
C GLY A 157 20.89 11.90 24.78
N LEU A 158 20.36 13.06 24.39
CA LEU A 158 20.97 14.40 24.31
C LEU A 158 21.87 14.79 23.12
N SER A 159 21.27 15.59 22.23
CA SER A 159 21.73 16.91 21.73
C SER A 159 23.22 17.16 21.50
N TYR A 160 23.64 17.32 20.22
CA TYR A 160 24.77 18.19 19.83
C TYR A 160 24.62 18.75 18.40
N TYR A 161 24.40 20.05 18.28
CA TYR A 161 24.97 20.91 17.23
C TYR A 161 25.71 22.03 17.99
N LYS A 162 27.04 22.08 17.88
CA LYS A 162 27.88 23.17 18.39
C LYS A 162 28.81 23.56 17.26
N ASP A 163 28.48 24.65 16.58
CA ASP A 163 29.40 25.30 15.64
C ASP A 163 29.88 26.58 16.32
N GLU A 164 31.19 26.64 16.54
CA GLU A 164 31.87 27.59 17.40
C GLU A 164 32.68 28.53 16.49
N SER A 165 32.03 29.59 16.00
CA SER A 165 32.70 30.76 15.41
C SER A 165 32.46 31.99 16.28
N ASN A 166 33.44 32.23 17.16
CA ASN A 166 33.69 33.44 17.97
C ASN A 166 33.83 34.67 17.03
N ALA A 167 33.39 35.92 17.30
CA ALA A 167 33.38 36.77 18.50
C ALA A 167 32.56 38.08 18.20
N PRO A 168 32.57 39.15 19.04
CA PRO A 168 32.23 39.27 20.46
C PRO A 168 31.06 40.25 20.74
N PHE A 169 30.62 40.25 22.01
CA PHE A 169 29.69 41.16 22.69
C PHE A 169 29.75 42.66 22.30
N THR A 170 28.57 43.29 22.18
CA THR A 170 28.16 44.39 23.09
C THR A 170 26.63 44.46 23.20
N HIS A 171 26.18 44.46 24.44
CA HIS A 171 24.85 44.74 24.95
C HIS A 171 24.48 46.20 24.62
N ASP A 172 23.23 46.47 24.18
CA ASP A 172 22.44 47.53 24.79
C ASP A 172 20.95 47.49 24.37
N SER A 173 20.18 48.00 25.32
CA SER A 173 18.78 47.76 25.63
C SER A 173 17.84 48.90 25.20
N TYR A 174 16.53 48.60 25.17
CA TYR A 174 15.37 49.52 25.02
C TYR A 174 15.21 50.10 23.60
N THR A 175 14.02 50.30 23.00
CA THR A 175 12.75 50.78 23.55
C THR A 175 11.61 50.45 22.56
N VAL A 176 10.44 50.10 23.09
CA VAL A 176 9.15 50.10 22.40
C VAL A 176 8.73 51.52 22.06
N HIS A 177 8.44 51.83 20.79
CA HIS A 177 7.69 53.04 20.45
C HIS A 177 6.54 52.74 19.48
N LYS A 178 5.33 52.85 20.08
CA LYS A 178 4.03 53.32 19.59
C LYS A 178 3.59 52.96 18.17
#